data_AF-A0A8H7PJX6-F1
#
_entry.id   AF-A0A8H7PJX6-F1
#
_cell.length_a   1.000
_cell.length_b   1.000
_cell.length_c   1.000
_cell.angle_alpha   90.00
_cell.angle_beta   90.00
_cell.angle_gamma   90.00
#
_symmetry.space_group_name_H-M   'P 1'
#
loop_
_entity.id
_entity.type
_entity.pdbx_description
1 polymer ?
#
loop_
_entity_poly.entity_id
_entity_poly.type
_entity_poly.pdbx_seq_one_letter_code
_entity_poly.pdbx_strand_id
1 'polypeptide(L)'
;MVKRLDQLPLVDHKVDPRLEDRYRRRLHSPQSLAPNMRSRRIQLGALGLSAVLTGYIVLFADFGPEDHCFSPVRRWFNIKRHSFWSLGDRERQDLKEQGRL
;
A
#
# COMPACT_ATOMS: atom_id res chain seq x y z
N MET A 1 -35.37 -0.16 32.08
CA MET A 1 -35.63 1.29 31.91
C MET A 1 -35.11 1.70 30.53
N VAL A 2 -35.96 1.61 29.50
CA VAL A 2 -35.58 1.84 28.10
C VAL A 2 -35.85 3.31 27.77
N LYS A 3 -34.80 4.08 27.45
CA LYS A 3 -34.94 5.47 27.00
C LYS A 3 -35.58 5.47 25.60
N ARG A 4 -36.67 6.21 25.46
CA ARG A 4 -37.45 6.35 24.21
C ARG A 4 -36.60 7.12 23.20
N LEU A 5 -36.39 6.56 21.99
CA LEU A 5 -35.57 7.15 20.92
C LEU A 5 -36.07 8.53 20.47
N ASP A 6 -37.33 8.85 20.76
CA ASP A 6 -38.01 10.10 20.42
C ASP A 6 -37.52 11.32 21.25
N GLN A 7 -36.74 11.08 22.32
CA GLN A 7 -36.22 12.12 23.21
C GLN A 7 -34.75 12.51 22.94
N LEU A 8 -34.15 12.03 21.85
CA LEU A 8 -32.84 12.53 21.46
C LEU A 8 -33.00 13.98 20.97
N PRO A 9 -32.32 14.97 21.58
CA PRO A 9 -32.32 16.31 21.04
C PRO A 9 -31.78 16.22 19.61
N LEU A 10 -32.56 16.69 18.64
CA LEU A 10 -32.04 16.99 17.32
C LEU A 10 -31.01 18.10 17.53
N VAL A 11 -29.75 17.70 17.70
CA VAL A 11 -28.63 18.61 17.70
C VAL A 11 -28.66 19.25 16.32
N ASP A 12 -29.18 20.47 16.26
CA ASP A 12 -29.11 21.33 15.08
C ASP A 12 -27.63 21.60 14.84
N HIS A 13 -26.99 20.68 14.11
CA HIS A 13 -25.62 20.81 13.73
C HIS A 13 -25.57 21.93 12.72
N LYS A 14 -25.35 23.16 13.19
CA LYS A 14 -25.09 24.31 12.34
C LYS A 14 -23.87 23.97 11.50
N VAL A 15 -24.12 23.43 10.31
CA VAL A 15 -23.08 23.11 9.35
C VAL A 15 -22.44 24.42 8.98
N ASP A 16 -21.13 24.54 9.22
CA ASP A 16 -20.41 25.74 8.82
C ASP A 16 -20.66 26.01 7.33
N PRO A 17 -21.13 27.22 6.94
CA PRO A 17 -21.49 27.50 5.55
C PRO A 17 -20.29 27.33 4.60
N ARG A 18 -19.07 27.55 5.11
CA ARG A 18 -17.81 27.30 4.38
C ARG A 18 -17.58 25.83 4.06
N LEU A 19 -18.02 24.94 4.95
CA LEU A 19 -17.91 23.51 4.77
C LEU A 19 -18.92 23.04 3.72
N GLU A 20 -20.15 23.55 3.76
CA GLU A 20 -21.18 23.29 2.76
C GLU A 20 -20.71 23.73 1.36
N ASP A 21 -20.15 24.93 1.21
CA ASP A 21 -19.60 25.42 -0.06
C ASP A 21 -18.41 24.58 -0.56
N ARG A 22 -17.60 24.03 0.35
CA ARG A 22 -16.51 23.12 0.00
C ARG A 22 -17.05 21.78 -0.50
N TYR A 23 -18.09 21.24 0.14
CA TYR A 23 -18.75 20.02 -0.32
C TYR A 23 -19.48 20.22 -1.65
N ARG A 24 -20.22 21.31 -1.80
CA ARG A 24 -20.91 21.69 -3.04
C ARG A 24 -19.93 21.77 -4.20
N ARG A 25 -18.77 22.43 -4.03
CA ARG A 25 -17.72 22.47 -5.05
C ARG A 25 -17.15 21.08 -5.39
N ARG A 26 -17.00 20.18 -4.42
CA ARG A 26 -16.48 18.82 -4.67
C ARG A 26 -17.50 17.92 -5.40
N LEU A 27 -18.78 18.05 -5.08
CA LEU A 27 -19.84 17.23 -5.66
C LEU A 27 -20.26 17.71 -7.05
N HIS A 28 -20.37 19.03 -7.26
CA HIS A 28 -20.91 19.59 -8.50
C HIS A 28 -19.86 19.85 -9.58
N SER A 29 -18.56 19.80 -9.27
CA SER A 29 -17.50 19.90 -10.29
C SER A 29 -16.49 18.76 -10.20
N PRO A 30 -16.90 17.51 -10.50
CA PRO A 30 -15.98 16.38 -10.53
C PRO A 30 -14.90 16.55 -11.61
N GLN A 31 -15.21 17.25 -12.71
CA GLN A 31 -14.26 17.51 -13.80
C GLN A 31 -13.21 18.58 -13.47
N SER A 32 -13.51 19.57 -12.61
CA SER A 32 -12.52 20.61 -12.23
C SER A 32 -11.45 20.07 -11.26
N LEU A 33 -11.75 18.95 -10.59
CA LEU A 33 -10.83 18.22 -9.72
C LEU A 33 -10.08 17.12 -10.48
N ALA A 34 -10.35 16.91 -11.77
CA ALA A 34 -9.65 15.90 -12.56
C ALA A 34 -8.16 16.30 -12.68
N PRO A 35 -7.22 15.49 -12.17
CA PRO A 35 -5.81 15.85 -12.20
C PRO A 35 -5.34 15.92 -13.65
N ASN A 36 -4.66 17.02 -13.99
CA ASN A 36 -3.99 17.17 -15.27
C ASN A 36 -3.10 15.95 -15.55
N MET A 37 -3.03 15.49 -16.81
CA MET A 37 -2.26 14.30 -17.18
C MET A 37 -0.79 14.37 -16.75
N ARG A 38 -0.16 15.55 -16.79
CA ARG A 38 1.19 15.77 -16.26
C ARG A 38 1.27 15.59 -14.75
N SER A 39 0.31 16.15 -14.01
CA SER A 39 0.23 15.98 -12.56
C SER A 39 0.07 14.51 -12.18
N ARG A 40 -0.78 13.77 -12.90
CA ARG A 40 -0.96 12.32 -12.68
C ARG A 40 0.33 11.53 -12.95
N ARG A 41 1.07 11.86 -14.02
CA ARG A 41 2.38 11.23 -14.30
C ARG A 41 3.41 11.50 -13.20
N ILE A 42 3.48 12.73 -12.71
CA ILE A 42 4.37 13.11 -11.61
C ILE A 42 3.99 12.35 -10.33
N GLN A 43 2.69 12.26 -10.01
CA GLN A 43 2.21 11.50 -8.85
C GLN A 43 2.57 10.03 -8.94
N LEU A 44 2.37 9.40 -10.10
CA LEU A 44 2.75 7.99 -10.32
C LEU A 44 4.25 7.80 -10.25
N GLY A 45 5.03 8.72 -10.82
CA GLY A 45 6.49 8.71 -10.75
C GLY A 45 7.00 8.85 -9.31
N ALA A 46 6.44 9.78 -8.55
CA ALA A 46 6.76 9.97 -7.14
C ALA A 46 6.41 8.75 -6.30
N LEU A 47 5.22 8.17 -6.51
CA LEU A 47 4.81 6.94 -5.84
C LEU A 47 5.75 5.78 -6.17
N GLY A 48 6.06 5.57 -7.45
CA GLY A 48 7.00 4.54 -7.88
C GLY A 48 8.39 4.73 -7.28
N LEU A 49 8.93 5.94 -7.34
CA LEU A 49 10.25 6.27 -6.77
C LEU A 49 10.29 6.06 -5.26
N SER A 50 9.23 6.47 -4.54
CA SER A 50 9.13 6.23 -3.09
C SER A 50 9.12 4.73 -2.77
N ALA A 51 8.33 3.94 -3.50
CA ALA A 51 8.25 2.49 -3.28
C ALA A 51 9.59 1.80 -3.55
N VAL A 52 10.29 2.19 -4.62
CA VAL A 52 11.62 1.68 -4.96
C VAL A 52 12.63 2.02 -3.88
N LEU A 53 12.68 3.29 -3.45
CA LEU A 53 13.62 3.73 -2.43
C LEU A 53 13.36 3.03 -1.09
N THR A 54 12.11 2.98 -0.65
CA THR A 54 11.73 2.26 0.57
C THR A 54 12.09 0.79 0.48
N GLY A 55 11.78 0.12 -0.65
CA GLY A 55 12.14 -1.28 -0.86
C GLY A 55 13.65 -1.50 -0.83
N TYR A 56 14.43 -0.60 -1.44
CA TYR A 56 15.89 -0.66 -1.41
C TYR A 56 16.43 -0.55 0.01
N ILE A 57 15.95 0.43 0.79
CA ILE A 57 16.37 0.63 2.17
C ILE A 57 16.05 -0.60 3.01
N VAL A 58 14.80 -1.09 2.95
CA VAL A 58 14.33 -2.24 3.75
C VAL A 58 15.14 -3.51 3.46
N LEU A 59 15.52 -3.74 2.21
CA LEU A 59 16.16 -4.99 1.78
C LEU A 59 17.69 -4.94 1.73
N PHE A 60 18.28 -3.79 1.44
CA PHE A 60 19.70 -3.67 1.12
C PHE A 60 20.47 -2.65 1.95
N ALA A 61 19.80 -1.75 2.70
CA ALA A 61 20.53 -0.88 3.60
C ALA A 61 21.25 -1.70 4.69
N ASP A 62 22.39 -1.18 5.11
CA ASP A 62 23.15 -1.72 6.22
C ASP A 62 22.63 -1.09 7.51
N PHE A 63 22.01 -1.91 8.37
CA PHE A 63 21.49 -1.50 9.67
C PHE A 63 22.41 -1.96 10.83
N GLY A 64 23.58 -2.53 10.50
CA GLY A 64 24.49 -3.10 11.47
C GLY A 64 24.21 -4.58 11.79
N PRO A 65 24.94 -5.14 12.77
CA PRO A 65 24.95 -6.58 13.06
C PRO A 65 23.78 -7.05 13.93
N GLU A 66 23.01 -6.14 14.53
CA GLU A 66 21.88 -6.51 15.39
C GLU A 66 20.57 -6.72 14.60
N ASP A 67 19.65 -7.49 15.17
CA ASP A 67 18.35 -7.74 14.56
C ASP A 67 17.50 -6.45 14.55
N HIS A 68 17.13 -6.01 13.36
CA HIS A 68 16.37 -4.78 13.14
C HIS A 68 14.90 -5.08 12.77
N CYS A 69 14.04 -4.07 12.81
CA CYS A 69 12.60 -4.22 12.51
C CYS A 69 12.30 -4.77 11.09
N PHE A 70 13.27 -4.66 10.17
CA PHE A 70 13.16 -5.17 8.80
C PHE A 70 13.84 -6.54 8.60
N SER A 71 14.53 -7.09 9.61
CA SER A 71 15.09 -8.45 9.58
C SER A 71 14.09 -9.52 9.09
N PRO A 72 12.83 -9.59 9.59
CA PRO A 72 11.89 -10.61 9.14
C PRO A 72 11.53 -10.47 7.65
N VAL A 73 11.37 -9.24 7.16
CA VAL A 73 11.07 -8.96 5.75
C VAL A 73 12.25 -9.36 4.87
N ARG A 74 13.48 -9.06 5.29
CA ARG A 74 14.71 -9.41 4.58
C ARG A 74 14.92 -10.93 4.52
N ARG A 75 14.67 -11.65 5.63
CA ARG A 75 14.72 -13.12 5.68
C ARG A 75 13.69 -13.73 4.72
N TRP A 76 12.45 -13.24 4.76
CA TRP A 76 11.40 -13.69 3.83
C TRP A 76 11.77 -13.43 2.36
N PHE A 77 12.28 -12.24 2.05
CA PHE A 77 12.72 -11.90 0.69
C PHE A 77 13.86 -12.81 0.23
N ASN A 78 14.84 -13.09 1.08
CA ASN A 78 15.93 -14.00 0.75
C ASN A 78 15.41 -15.42 0.48
N ILE A 79 14.52 -15.95 1.32
CA ILE A 79 13.91 -17.28 1.11
C ILE A 79 13.17 -17.30 -0.23
N LYS A 80 12.38 -16.27 -0.54
CA LYS A 80 11.67 -16.18 -1.81
C LYS A 80 12.62 -16.07 -2.99
N ARG A 81 13.62 -15.20 -2.93
CA ARG A 81 14.63 -15.07 -3.97
C ARG A 81 15.36 -16.39 -4.22
N HIS A 82 15.73 -17.11 -3.16
CA HIS A 82 16.31 -18.44 -3.28
C HIS A 82 15.34 -19.42 -3.91
N SER A 83 14.09 -19.49 -3.45
CA SER A 83 13.06 -20.35 -4.05
C SER A 83 12.74 -20.03 -5.51
N PHE A 84 12.88 -18.78 -5.94
CA PHE A 84 12.67 -18.38 -7.34
C PHE A 84 13.86 -18.76 -8.25
N TRP A 85 15.08 -18.71 -7.72
CA TRP A 85 16.29 -19.04 -8.48
C TRP A 85 16.79 -20.48 -8.27
N SER A 86 16.23 -21.21 -7.32
CA SER A 86 16.51 -22.62 -7.08
C SER A 86 15.35 -23.47 -7.56
N LEU A 87 15.65 -24.59 -8.23
CA LEU A 87 14.63 -25.58 -8.53
C LEU A 87 13.98 -26.08 -7.23
N GLY A 88 12.65 -26.06 -7.22
CA GLY A 88 11.87 -26.65 -6.14
C GLY A 88 12.11 -28.17 -6.06
N ASP A 89 11.83 -28.77 -4.90
CA ASP A 89 12.04 -30.21 -4.69
C ASP A 89 11.28 -31.07 -5.70
N ARG A 90 10.10 -30.61 -6.14
CA ARG A 90 9.31 -31.25 -7.21
C ARG A 90 9.98 -31.14 -8.58
N GLU A 91 10.47 -29.97 -8.96
CA GLU A 91 11.20 -29.79 -10.24
C GLU A 91 12.49 -30.61 -10.27
N ARG A 92 13.17 -30.75 -9.13
CA ARG A 92 14.33 -31.65 -9.00
C ARG A 92 13.95 -33.11 -9.18
N GLN A 93 12.77 -33.52 -8.70
CA GLN A 93 12.27 -34.88 -8.85
C GLN A 93 11.84 -35.16 -10.29
N ASP A 94 11.12 -34.24 -10.92
CA ASP A 94 10.71 -34.33 -12.33
C ASP A 94 11.94 -34.38 -13.27
N LEU A 95 13.00 -33.63 -12.97
CA LEU A 95 14.24 -33.69 -13.76
C LEU A 95 15.04 -34.98 -13.56
N LYS A 96 14.99 -35.57 -12.35
CA LYS A 96 15.57 -36.90 -12.10
C LYS A 96 14.81 -37.97 -12.89
N GLU A 97 13.48 -37.89 -12.92
CA GLU A 97 12.63 -38.80 -13.70
C GLU A 97 12.84 -38.65 -15.21
N GLN A 98 13.18 -37.44 -15.68
CA GLN A 98 13.56 -37.18 -17.07
C GLN A 98 15.02 -37.53 -17.42
N GLY A 99 15.84 -37.95 -16.45
CA GLY A 99 17.25 -38.31 -16.68
C GLY A 99 18.16 -37.14 -17.07
N ARG A 100 17.79 -35.90 -16.72
CA ARG A 100 18.56 -34.68 -17.04
C ARG A 100 19.42 -34.18 -15.86
N LEU A 101 19.55 -35.01 -14.82
CA LEU A 101 20.30 -34.79 -13.58
C LEU A 101 21.23 -35.96 -13.29
#